data_AF-A0A947GUH6-F1
#
_entry.id   AF-A0A947GUH6-F1
#
_cell.length_a   1.000
_cell.length_b   1.000
_cell.length_c   1.000
_cell.angle_alpha   90.00
_cell.angle_beta   90.00
_cell.angle_gamma   90.00
#
_symmetry.space_group_name_H-M   'P 1'
#
loop_
_entity.id
_entity.type
_entity.pdbx_description
1 polymer ?
#
loop_
_entity_poly.entity_id
_entity_poly.type
_entity_poly.pdbx_seq_one_letter_code
_entity_poly.pdbx_strand_id
1 'polypeptide(L)'
;MSSSFISMDSARLAKHRRRKTVNAIALTLSLAAMAFGLFWLFWILFETIRLGVGGLNLDTFTQMTPPPQAERGGLANAIFGSMVMVGLATFIGTPIGVLAGIYLGEYGQKTLLGSATRFINDILLSAPSIVIGLFIYSVVVAQVK
;
A
#
# COMPACT_ATOMS: atom_id res chain seq x y z
N MET A 1 -40.98 8.55 -45.41
CA MET A 1 -40.26 7.37 -44.85
C MET A 1 -38.73 7.47 -44.96
N SER A 2 -38.15 8.33 -45.82
CA SER A 2 -36.67 8.50 -45.94
C SER A 2 -36.05 9.46 -44.90
N SER A 3 -36.78 10.49 -44.45
CA SER A 3 -36.29 11.51 -43.51
C SER A 3 -36.04 11.00 -42.08
N SER A 4 -36.73 9.94 -41.65
CA SER A 4 -36.56 9.33 -40.32
C SER A 4 -35.28 8.49 -40.21
N PHE A 5 -34.81 7.88 -41.30
CA PHE A 5 -33.56 7.09 -41.27
C PHE A 5 -32.32 8.01 -41.19
N ILE A 6 -32.33 9.14 -41.90
CA ILE A 6 -31.24 10.13 -41.89
C ILE A 6 -31.09 10.79 -40.50
N SER A 7 -32.19 11.06 -39.80
CA SER A 7 -32.16 11.62 -38.44
C SER A 7 -31.66 10.61 -37.39
N MET A 8 -31.98 9.31 -37.55
CA MET A 8 -31.48 8.25 -36.67
C MET A 8 -29.97 8.00 -36.83
N ASP A 9 -29.43 8.08 -38.05
CA ASP A 9 -27.99 7.87 -38.29
C ASP A 9 -27.14 9.06 -37.84
N SER A 10 -27.61 10.29 -38.05
CA SER A 10 -26.94 11.50 -37.54
C SER A 10 -26.89 11.55 -36.00
N ALA A 11 -27.97 11.15 -35.32
CA ALA A 11 -28.00 11.03 -33.86
C ALA A 11 -27.02 9.95 -33.34
N ARG A 12 -26.92 8.81 -34.04
CA ARG A 12 -25.94 7.74 -33.71
C ARG A 12 -24.50 8.20 -33.90
N LEU A 13 -24.20 8.90 -35.00
CA LEU A 13 -22.86 9.45 -35.28
C LEU A 13 -22.46 10.55 -34.28
N ALA A 14 -23.39 11.41 -33.86
CA ALA A 14 -23.15 12.42 -32.83
C ALA A 14 -22.85 11.78 -31.46
N LYS A 15 -23.61 10.75 -31.07
CA LYS A 15 -23.36 9.97 -29.84
C LYS A 15 -22.01 9.24 -29.90
N HIS A 16 -21.64 8.68 -31.05
CA HIS A 16 -20.36 8.01 -31.24
C HIS A 16 -19.17 8.98 -31.17
N ARG A 17 -19.27 10.15 -31.81
CA ARG A 17 -18.25 11.22 -31.72
C ARG A 17 -18.06 11.70 -30.28
N ARG A 18 -19.16 11.95 -29.55
CA ARG A 18 -19.09 12.34 -28.13
C ARG A 18 -18.39 11.28 -27.28
N ARG A 19 -18.70 9.99 -27.47
CA ARG A 19 -18.03 8.88 -26.76
C ARG A 19 -16.54 8.81 -27.09
N LYS A 20 -16.16 9.02 -28.35
CA LYS A 20 -14.75 9.02 -28.79
C LYS A 20 -13.96 10.17 -28.17
N THR A 21 -14.53 11.37 -28.12
CA THR A 21 -13.90 12.53 -27.47
C THR A 21 -13.76 12.35 -25.97
N VAL A 22 -14.82 11.89 -25.29
CA VAL A 22 -14.77 11.61 -23.84
C VAL A 22 -13.74 10.52 -23.53
N ASN A 23 -13.68 9.46 -24.34
CA ASN A 23 -12.67 8.42 -24.17
C ASN A 23 -11.24 8.96 -24.37
N ALA A 24 -11.02 9.80 -25.39
CA ALA A 24 -9.73 10.42 -25.63
C ALA A 24 -9.32 11.33 -24.46
N ILE A 25 -10.22 12.17 -23.95
CA ILE A 25 -9.96 13.04 -22.78
C ILE A 25 -9.67 12.20 -21.54
N ALA A 26 -10.47 11.16 -21.27
CA ALA A 26 -10.26 10.30 -20.11
C ALA A 26 -8.91 9.60 -20.17
N LEU A 27 -8.51 9.09 -21.34
CA LEU A 27 -7.22 8.45 -21.55
C LEU A 27 -6.05 9.44 -21.43
N THR A 28 -6.15 10.64 -21.98
CA THR A 28 -5.07 11.63 -21.87
C THR A 28 -4.90 12.11 -20.43
N LEU A 29 -6.01 12.34 -19.71
CA LEU A 29 -5.97 12.73 -18.30
C LEU A 29 -5.42 11.61 -17.41
N SER A 30 -5.80 10.35 -17.63
CA SER A 30 -5.25 9.23 -16.86
C SER A 30 -3.76 9.02 -17.14
N LEU A 31 -3.33 9.15 -18.40
CA LEU A 31 -1.93 9.06 -18.79
C LEU A 31 -1.11 10.23 -18.19
N ALA A 32 -1.66 11.43 -18.18
CA ALA A 32 -1.03 12.60 -17.57
C ALA A 32 -0.90 12.45 -16.04
N ALA A 33 -1.95 11.97 -15.37
CA ALA A 33 -1.93 11.70 -13.93
C ALA A 33 -0.91 10.61 -13.58
N MET A 34 -0.84 9.54 -14.37
CA MET A 34 0.18 8.49 -14.24
C MET A 34 1.59 9.06 -14.44
N ALA A 35 1.81 9.83 -15.50
CA ALA A 35 3.11 10.44 -15.80
C ALA A 35 3.56 11.39 -14.67
N PHE A 36 2.64 12.16 -14.11
CA PHE A 36 2.91 13.02 -12.95
C PHE A 36 3.33 12.21 -11.72
N GLY A 37 2.60 11.13 -11.39
CA GLY A 37 2.97 10.23 -10.30
C GLY A 37 4.33 9.56 -10.52
N LEU A 38 4.58 9.08 -11.75
CA LEU A 38 5.85 8.47 -12.11
C LEU A 38 7.01 9.46 -12.03
N PHE A 39 6.81 10.72 -12.44
CA PHE A 39 7.82 11.76 -12.31
C PHE A 39 8.29 11.90 -10.85
N TRP A 40 7.35 12.03 -9.91
CA TRP A 40 7.68 12.12 -8.49
C TRP A 40 8.32 10.84 -7.96
N LEU A 41 7.82 9.67 -8.37
CA LEU A 41 8.42 8.38 -8.01
C LEU A 41 9.88 8.27 -8.47
N PHE A 42 10.16 8.62 -9.73
CA PHE A 42 11.52 8.63 -10.26
C PHE A 42 12.40 9.64 -9.54
N TRP A 43 11.87 10.82 -9.23
CA TRP A 43 12.60 11.84 -8.47
C TRP A 43 13.01 11.31 -7.09
N ILE A 44 12.07 10.79 -6.30
CA ILE A 44 12.38 10.31 -4.94
C ILE A 44 13.32 9.12 -4.98
N LEU A 45 13.17 8.20 -5.95
CA LEU A 45 14.07 7.06 -6.12
C LEU A 45 15.47 7.52 -6.50
N PHE A 46 15.58 8.45 -7.45
CA PHE A 46 16.86 9.01 -7.86
C PHE A 46 17.57 9.69 -6.70
N GLU A 47 16.88 10.55 -5.94
CA GLU A 47 17.48 11.24 -4.80
C GLU A 47 17.84 10.25 -3.67
N THR A 48 17.01 9.23 -3.44
CA THR A 48 17.30 8.15 -2.47
C THR A 48 18.56 7.40 -2.84
N ILE A 49 18.74 7.05 -4.12
CA ILE A 49 19.96 6.37 -4.60
C ILE A 49 21.16 7.32 -4.51
N ARG A 50 21.02 8.56 -4.97
CA ARG A 50 22.09 9.55 -4.97
C ARG A 50 22.63 9.82 -3.56
N LEU A 51 21.75 10.01 -2.59
CA LEU A 51 22.11 10.21 -1.19
C LEU A 51 22.52 8.90 -0.50
N GLY A 52 21.88 7.79 -0.86
CA GLY A 52 22.11 6.48 -0.24
C GLY A 52 23.44 5.83 -0.63
N VAL A 53 23.87 5.95 -1.88
CA VAL A 53 25.10 5.30 -2.38
C VAL A 53 26.34 5.75 -1.61
N GLY A 54 26.43 7.03 -1.23
CA GLY A 54 27.53 7.53 -0.40
C GLY A 54 27.59 6.91 1.01
N GLY A 55 26.47 6.37 1.50
CA GLY A 55 26.34 5.68 2.78
C GLY A 55 26.44 4.16 2.69
N LEU A 56 26.62 3.55 1.51
CA LEU A 56 26.74 2.10 1.34
C LEU A 56 28.19 1.64 1.56
N ASN A 57 28.58 1.54 2.84
CA ASN A 57 29.86 0.94 3.24
C ASN A 57 29.61 -0.30 4.11
N LEU A 58 30.64 -1.12 4.29
CA LEU A 58 30.53 -2.34 5.11
C LEU A 58 30.11 -2.02 6.55
N ASP A 59 30.59 -0.90 7.08
CA ASP A 59 30.22 -0.38 8.40
C ASP A 59 28.71 -0.13 8.56
N THR A 60 28.02 0.25 7.48
CA THR A 60 26.57 0.50 7.50
C THR A 60 25.78 -0.78 7.81
N PHE A 61 26.32 -1.95 7.46
CA PHE A 61 25.66 -3.24 7.70
C PHE A 61 26.12 -3.92 8.99
N THR A 62 27.38 -3.72 9.40
CA THR A 62 27.97 -4.44 10.54
C THR A 62 27.92 -3.65 11.85
N GLN A 63 27.92 -2.32 11.78
CA GLN A 63 27.95 -1.48 12.97
C GLN A 63 26.54 -1.26 13.54
N MET A 64 26.49 -1.10 14.86
CA MET A 64 25.26 -0.76 15.55
C MET A 64 24.82 0.67 15.24
N THR A 65 23.50 0.90 15.31
CA THR A 65 22.93 2.24 15.16
C THR A 65 23.41 3.11 16.30
N PRO A 66 24.10 4.22 15.99
CA PRO A 66 24.75 4.99 17.02
C PRO A 66 23.71 5.86 17.73
N PRO A 67 23.99 6.31 18.97
CA PRO A 67 23.09 7.20 19.69
C PRO A 67 22.89 8.53 18.93
N PRO A 68 21.82 9.28 19.24
CA PRO A 68 21.57 10.57 18.59
C PRO A 68 22.81 11.47 18.65
N GLN A 69 23.15 12.15 17.54
CA GLN A 69 24.31 13.07 17.37
C GLN A 69 25.68 12.41 17.18
N ALA A 70 25.78 11.08 17.09
CA ALA A 70 27.03 10.42 16.75
C ALA A 70 27.27 10.41 15.22
N GLU A 71 28.48 10.80 14.79
CA GLU A 71 28.84 10.98 13.37
C GLU A 71 29.05 9.66 12.60
N ARG A 72 29.25 8.54 13.30
CA ARG A 72 29.56 7.23 12.70
C ARG A 72 28.81 6.10 13.38
N GLY A 73 28.22 5.22 12.59
CA GLY A 73 27.57 3.98 13.02
C GLY A 73 26.85 3.30 11.85
N GLY A 74 26.08 2.25 12.14
CA GLY A 74 25.43 1.44 11.11
C GLY A 74 23.97 1.10 11.39
N LEU A 75 23.44 0.12 10.67
CA LEU A 75 22.04 -0.29 10.70
C LEU A 75 21.88 -1.73 11.22
N ALA A 76 22.93 -2.35 11.78
CA ALA A 76 22.94 -3.76 12.14
C ALA A 76 21.77 -4.15 13.07
N ASN A 77 21.53 -3.36 14.12
CA ASN A 77 20.43 -3.61 15.06
C ASN A 77 19.05 -3.40 14.44
N ALA A 78 18.91 -2.43 13.53
CA ALA A 78 17.66 -2.19 12.81
C ALA A 78 17.35 -3.36 11.87
N ILE A 79 18.35 -3.82 11.10
CA ILE A 79 18.23 -4.95 10.18
C ILE A 79 17.90 -6.24 10.93
N PHE A 80 18.66 -6.55 11.98
CA PHE A 80 18.42 -7.73 12.80
C PHE A 80 17.06 -7.67 13.50
N GLY A 81 16.72 -6.53 14.12
CA GLY A 81 15.43 -6.32 14.77
C GLY A 81 14.26 -6.48 13.79
N SER A 82 14.35 -5.90 12.59
CA SER A 82 13.34 -6.08 11.55
C SER A 82 13.21 -7.54 11.09
N MET A 83 14.33 -8.25 10.88
CA MET A 83 14.30 -9.66 10.50
C MET A 83 13.65 -10.53 11.57
N VAL A 84 13.99 -10.32 12.85
CA VAL A 84 13.38 -11.05 13.96
C VAL A 84 11.88 -10.73 14.07
N MET A 85 11.50 -9.45 13.97
CA MET A 85 10.09 -9.04 14.03
C MET A 85 9.27 -9.65 12.89
N VAL A 86 9.75 -9.54 11.65
CA VAL A 86 9.06 -10.12 10.48
C VAL A 86 9.04 -11.64 10.58
N GLY A 87 10.16 -12.27 10.96
CA GLY A 87 10.25 -13.71 11.11
C GLY A 87 9.25 -14.27 12.11
N LEU A 88 9.16 -13.67 13.29
CA LEU A 88 8.18 -14.06 14.31
C LEU A 88 6.74 -13.75 13.88
N ALA A 89 6.50 -12.58 13.28
CA ALA A 89 5.18 -12.21 12.79
C ALA A 89 4.68 -13.16 11.70
N THR A 90 5.54 -13.58 10.77
CA THR A 90 5.21 -14.57 9.74
C THR A 90 5.04 -15.96 10.36
N PHE A 91 5.95 -16.39 11.23
CA PHE A 91 5.91 -17.74 11.81
C PHE A 91 4.64 -17.99 12.64
N ILE A 92 4.17 -16.99 13.38
CA ILE A 92 2.97 -17.10 14.21
C ILE A 92 1.72 -16.65 13.44
N GLY A 93 1.80 -15.49 12.79
CA GLY A 93 0.66 -14.85 12.13
C GLY A 93 0.22 -15.55 10.85
N THR A 94 1.13 -16.07 10.04
CA THR A 94 0.78 -16.71 8.76
C THR A 94 0.00 -18.00 8.97
N PRO A 95 0.41 -18.97 9.82
CA PRO A 95 -0.39 -20.18 10.05
C PRO A 95 -1.80 -19.86 10.56
N ILE A 96 -1.91 -18.95 11.54
CA ILE A 96 -3.21 -18.55 12.11
C ILE A 96 -4.08 -17.88 11.04
N GLY A 97 -3.51 -16.95 10.26
CA GLY A 97 -4.21 -16.24 9.19
C GLY A 97 -4.68 -17.18 8.08
N VAL A 98 -3.85 -18.15 7.68
CA VAL A 98 -4.23 -19.16 6.68
C VAL A 98 -5.34 -20.06 7.20
N LEU A 99 -5.24 -20.56 8.43
CA LEU A 99 -6.29 -21.40 9.03
C LEU A 99 -7.62 -20.63 9.19
N ALA A 100 -7.56 -19.38 9.64
CA ALA A 100 -8.73 -18.51 9.73
C ALA A 100 -9.33 -18.24 8.34
N GLY A 101 -8.49 -18.00 7.33
CA GLY A 101 -8.91 -17.81 5.94
C GLY A 101 -9.61 -19.04 5.37
N ILE A 102 -9.06 -20.23 5.58
CA ILE A 102 -9.67 -21.50 5.17
C ILE A 102 -11.02 -21.70 5.88
N TYR A 103 -11.09 -21.49 7.19
CA TYR A 103 -12.34 -21.60 7.95
C TYR A 103 -13.42 -20.64 7.43
N LEU A 104 -13.06 -19.39 7.12
CA LEU A 104 -14.00 -18.40 6.59
C LEU A 104 -14.47 -18.72 5.18
N GLY A 105 -13.59 -19.26 4.33
CA GLY A 105 -13.90 -19.67 2.97
C GLY A 105 -14.87 -20.86 2.93
N GLU A 106 -14.62 -21.88 3.75
CA GLU A 106 -15.34 -23.16 3.69
C GLU A 106 -16.59 -23.19 4.60
N TYR A 107 -16.47 -22.70 5.84
CA TYR A 107 -17.51 -22.85 6.87
C TYR A 107 -18.12 -21.50 7.32
N GLY A 108 -17.45 -20.39 7.04
CA GLY A 108 -17.82 -19.06 7.53
C GLY A 108 -18.97 -18.36 6.79
N GLN A 109 -19.54 -18.95 5.73
CA GLN A 109 -20.54 -18.27 4.88
C GLN A 109 -21.89 -17.99 5.59
N LYS A 110 -22.29 -18.82 6.55
CA LYS A 110 -23.60 -18.72 7.22
C LYS A 110 -23.53 -18.53 8.74
N THR A 111 -22.33 -18.44 9.32
CA THR A 111 -22.15 -18.33 10.76
C THR A 111 -21.91 -16.88 11.19
N LEU A 112 -22.46 -16.49 12.35
CA LEU A 112 -22.24 -15.16 12.92
C LEU A 112 -20.75 -14.89 13.20
N LEU A 113 -20.01 -15.91 13.62
CA LEU A 113 -18.56 -15.85 13.80
C LEU A 113 -17.83 -15.54 12.49
N GLY A 114 -18.29 -16.10 11.37
CA GLY A 114 -17.70 -15.85 10.05
C GLY A 114 -17.92 -14.42 9.54
N SER A 115 -19.08 -13.83 9.85
CA SER A 115 -19.37 -12.42 9.55
C SER A 115 -18.56 -11.46 10.43
N ALA A 116 -18.51 -11.71 11.75
CA ALA A 116 -17.74 -10.89 12.69
C ALA A 116 -16.24 -10.92 12.40
N THR A 117 -15.67 -12.09 12.08
CA THR A 117 -14.24 -12.20 11.77
C THR A 117 -13.89 -11.47 10.47
N ARG A 118 -14.74 -11.54 9.44
CA ARG A 118 -14.55 -10.77 8.19
C ARG A 118 -14.61 -9.27 8.44
N PHE A 119 -15.59 -8.81 9.21
CA PHE A 119 -15.71 -7.40 9.56
C PHE A 119 -14.47 -6.89 10.32
N ILE A 120 -13.97 -7.64 11.29
CA ILE A 120 -12.75 -7.29 12.02
C ILE A 120 -11.55 -7.28 11.06
N ASN A 121 -11.42 -8.27 10.18
CA ASN A 121 -10.34 -8.30 9.18
C ASN A 121 -10.39 -7.08 8.25
N ASP A 122 -11.56 -6.68 7.77
CA ASP A 122 -11.72 -5.50 6.92
C ASP A 122 -11.37 -4.20 7.66
N ILE A 123 -11.72 -4.11 8.95
CA ILE A 123 -11.28 -2.99 9.81
C ILE A 123 -9.76 -3.00 9.96
N LEU A 124 -9.15 -4.15 10.26
CA LEU A 124 -7.70 -4.25 10.46
C LEU A 124 -6.92 -3.89 9.19
N LEU A 125 -7.43 -4.27 8.01
CA LEU A 125 -6.84 -3.92 6.72
C LEU A 125 -7.04 -2.45 6.33
N SER A 126 -8.12 -1.82 6.82
CA SER A 126 -8.44 -0.42 6.54
C SER A 126 -7.92 0.54 7.60
N ALA A 127 -7.50 0.02 8.76
CA ALA A 127 -7.04 0.83 9.88
C ALA A 127 -5.77 1.60 9.48
N PRO A 128 -5.74 2.94 9.65
CA PRO A 128 -4.54 3.71 9.40
C PRO A 128 -3.41 3.25 10.32
N SER A 129 -2.25 2.91 9.76
CA SER A 129 -1.10 2.42 10.54
C SER A 129 -0.64 3.39 11.63
N ILE A 130 -0.82 4.70 11.41
CA ILE A 130 -0.53 5.76 12.39
C ILE A 130 -1.37 5.62 13.67
N VAL A 131 -2.64 5.19 13.55
CA VAL A 131 -3.57 5.07 14.68
C VAL A 131 -3.18 3.87 15.54
N ILE A 132 -2.86 2.74 14.90
CA ILE A 132 -2.34 1.54 15.60
C ILE A 132 -1.04 1.88 16.32
N GLY A 133 -0.12 2.60 15.67
CA GLY A 133 1.14 3.04 16.27
C GLY A 133 0.94 3.92 17.51
N LEU A 134 0.04 4.92 17.42
CA LEU A 134 -0.26 5.82 18.53
C LEU A 134 -0.94 5.08 19.70
N PHE A 135 -1.82 4.11 19.41
CA PHE A 135 -2.48 3.28 20.41
C PHE A 135 -1.48 2.42 21.20
N ILE A 136 -0.58 1.72 20.49
CA ILE A 136 0.47 0.92 21.15
C ILE A 136 1.42 1.82 21.95
N TYR A 137 1.80 2.97 21.41
CA TYR A 137 2.62 3.94 22.13
C TYR A 137 1.97 4.39 23.44
N SER A 138 0.68 4.73 23.43
CA SER A 138 -0.01 5.23 24.63
C SER A 138 -0.24 4.16 25.70
N VAL A 139 -0.52 2.92 25.30
CA VAL A 139 -0.81 1.81 26.22
C VAL A 139 0.45 1.14 26.75
N VAL A 140 1.48 1.01 25.93
CA VAL A 140 2.69 0.24 26.29
C VAL A 140 3.85 1.17 26.63
N VAL A 141 4.21 2.10 25.73
CA VAL A 141 5.44 2.90 25.89
C VAL A 141 5.24 4.02 26.92
N ALA A 142 4.14 4.77 26.83
CA ALA A 142 3.89 5.90 27.73
C ALA A 142 3.64 5.48 29.19
N GLN A 143 3.29 4.20 29.43
CA GLN A 143 3.14 3.64 30.77
C GLN A 143 4.49 3.22 31.38
N VAL A 144 5.49 2.95 30.55
CA VAL A 144 6.83 2.57 30.99
C VAL A 144 7.64 3.86 31.16
N LYS A 145 7.58 4.41 32.37
CA LYS A 145 8.42 5.52 32.84
C LYS A 145 9.71 5.01 33.46
#